data_AF-A9WQ42-F1
#
_entry.id   AF-A9WQ42-F1
#
_cell.length_a   1.000
_cell.length_b   1.000
_cell.length_c   1.000
_cell.angle_alpha   90.00
_cell.angle_beta   90.00
_cell.angle_gamma   90.00
#
_symmetry.space_group_name_H-M   'P 1'
#
loop_
_entity.id
_entity.type
_entity.pdbx_description
1 polymer ?
#
loop_
_entity_poly.entity_id
_entity_poly.type
_entity_poly.pdbx_seq_one_letter_code
_entity_poly.pdbx_strand_id
1 'polypeptide(L)'
;MWRLICDSTAGPWEDHSMRVSEFWRLMEDEFGPAYVGSLARDVVLSAAGGRSAVDALDAGVDPKSIWLAICELQDVPLDRRFGKDVRAKRSR
;
A
#
# COMPACT_ATOMS: atom_id res chain seq x y z
N MET A 1 -12.22 24.21 -6.21
CA MET A 1 -12.64 23.07 -7.05
C MET A 1 -11.71 21.88 -6.85
N TRP A 2 -11.42 21.48 -5.61
CA TRP A 2 -10.63 20.29 -5.23
C TRP A 2 -11.20 19.75 -3.91
N ARG A 3 -12.46 19.30 -3.91
CA ARG A 3 -13.19 18.90 -2.68
C ARG A 3 -14.20 17.78 -2.93
N LEU A 4 -13.80 16.68 -3.59
CA LEU A 4 -14.73 15.57 -3.91
C LEU A 4 -14.06 14.19 -4.13
N ILE A 5 -13.03 13.77 -3.36
CA ILE A 5 -12.55 12.36 -3.44
C ILE A 5 -12.39 11.64 -2.08
N CYS A 6 -12.58 12.29 -0.93
CA CYS A 6 -12.58 11.58 0.36
C CYS A 6 -13.97 11.57 0.98
N ASP A 7 -14.92 10.93 0.31
CA ASP A 7 -16.09 10.34 0.98
C ASP A 7 -15.96 8.82 0.83
N SER A 8 -15.19 8.22 1.72
CA SER A 8 -15.39 6.83 2.08
C SER A 8 -16.27 6.84 3.31
N THR A 9 -17.57 6.67 3.10
CA THR A 9 -18.48 6.13 4.11
C THR A 9 -17.92 4.78 4.57
N ALA A 10 -17.06 4.81 5.59
CA ALA A 10 -16.63 3.63 6.31
C ALA A 10 -17.85 3.04 7.03
N GLY A 11 -18.39 1.96 6.48
CA GLY A 11 -19.45 1.19 7.12
C GLY A 11 -18.88 0.47 8.36
N PRO A 12 -19.69 0.20 9.39
CA PRO A 12 -19.20 -0.30 10.68
C PRO A 12 -18.69 -1.76 10.72
N TRP A 13 -18.32 -2.38 9.59
CA TRP A 13 -17.74 -3.73 9.53
C TRP A 13 -16.68 -3.83 8.42
N GLU A 14 -15.59 -3.07 8.57
CA GLU A 14 -14.50 -2.99 7.59
C GLU A 14 -13.29 -3.78 8.10
N ASP A 15 -13.29 -5.09 7.85
CA ASP A 15 -12.14 -5.97 8.07
C ASP A 15 -11.62 -6.42 6.69
N HIS A 16 -10.29 -6.46 6.52
CA HIS A 16 -9.48 -6.72 5.31
C HIS A 16 -8.91 -5.52 4.52
N SER A 17 -8.70 -4.34 5.15
CA SER A 17 -7.75 -3.36 4.61
C SER A 17 -6.33 -3.63 5.16
N MET A 18 -5.34 -3.61 4.26
CA MET A 18 -3.94 -3.82 4.60
C MET A 18 -3.45 -2.68 5.48
N ARG A 19 -2.82 -2.99 6.62
CA ARG A 19 -2.31 -1.95 7.53
C ARG A 19 -1.05 -1.31 6.94
N VAL A 20 -0.79 -0.05 7.25
CA VAL A 20 0.46 0.64 6.85
C VAL A 20 1.71 -0.13 7.31
N SER A 21 1.70 -0.71 8.51
CA SER A 21 2.81 -1.54 8.98
C SER A 21 3.00 -2.83 8.16
N GLU A 22 1.92 -3.38 7.62
CA GLU A 22 1.99 -4.56 6.75
C GLU A 22 2.51 -4.21 5.37
N PHE A 23 2.16 -3.03 4.85
CA PHE A 23 2.78 -2.44 3.67
C PHE A 23 4.29 -2.36 3.79
N TRP A 24 4.79 -1.75 4.86
CA TRP A 24 6.23 -1.65 5.06
C TRP A 24 6.88 -3.03 5.18
N ARG A 25 6.24 -3.98 5.87
CA ARG A 25 6.75 -5.35 5.97
C ARG A 25 6.88 -6.04 4.60
N LEU A 26 5.89 -5.91 3.71
CA LEU A 26 5.94 -6.51 2.37
C LEU A 26 6.99 -5.82 1.49
N MET A 27 7.09 -4.49 1.58
CA MET A 27 8.16 -3.74 0.91
C MET A 27 9.54 -4.23 1.37
N GLU A 28 9.74 -4.40 2.68
CA GLU A 28 11.00 -4.85 3.26
C GLU A 28 11.33 -6.30 2.87
N ASP A 29 10.34 -7.18 2.80
CA ASP A 29 10.50 -8.58 2.40
C ASP A 29 10.91 -8.70 0.92
N GLU A 30 10.33 -7.88 0.05
CA GLU A 30 10.59 -7.95 -1.40
C GLU A 30 11.86 -7.20 -1.83
N PHE A 31 12.09 -6.00 -1.27
CA PHE A 31 13.13 -5.08 -1.71
C PHE A 31 14.26 -4.86 -0.70
N GLY A 32 14.07 -5.28 0.55
CA GLY A 32 15.05 -5.15 1.63
C GLY A 32 14.97 -3.82 2.40
N PRO A 33 15.20 -3.83 3.72
CA PRO A 33 14.97 -2.69 4.60
C PRO A 33 15.84 -1.45 4.30
N ALA A 34 17.01 -1.65 3.69
CA ALA A 34 17.88 -0.55 3.30
C ALA A 34 17.40 0.22 2.07
N TYR A 35 16.61 -0.41 1.18
CA TYR A 35 16.23 0.17 -0.10
C TYR A 35 14.81 0.74 -0.10
N VAL A 36 13.89 0.15 0.67
CA VAL A 36 12.47 0.50 0.68
C VAL A 36 12.18 1.96 0.99
N GLY A 37 12.99 2.59 1.85
CA GLY A 37 12.80 3.98 2.22
C GLY A 37 13.04 4.94 1.05
N SER A 38 14.06 4.68 0.23
CA SER A 38 14.32 5.47 -0.98
C SER A 38 13.29 5.14 -2.05
N LEU A 39 13.07 3.85 -2.32
CA LEU A 39 12.09 3.39 -3.31
C LEU A 39 10.69 4.00 -3.09
N ALA A 40 10.20 4.01 -1.85
CA ALA A 40 8.89 4.57 -1.53
C ALA A 40 8.77 6.08 -1.76
N ARG A 41 9.88 6.82 -1.75
CA ARG A 41 9.92 8.26 -2.03
C ARG A 41 10.08 8.56 -3.51
N ASP A 42 10.85 7.73 -4.22
CA ASP A 42 11.16 7.94 -5.64
C ASP A 42 10.08 7.37 -6.59
N VAL A 43 9.31 6.36 -6.16
CA VAL A 43 8.31 5.72 -7.03
C VAL A 43 7.07 6.59 -7.20
N VAL A 44 6.86 7.14 -8.41
CA VAL A 44 5.67 7.94 -8.72
C VAL A 44 4.55 7.03 -9.21
N LEU A 45 3.52 6.88 -8.39
CA LEU A 45 2.38 6.01 -8.65
C LEU A 45 1.30 6.77 -9.41
N SER A 46 1.13 6.46 -10.69
CA SER A 46 0.05 7.02 -11.51
C SER A 46 -1.33 6.70 -10.91
N ALA A 47 -1.50 5.48 -10.39
CA ALA A 47 -2.71 5.04 -9.70
C ALA A 47 -2.99 5.82 -8.39
N ALA A 48 -1.97 6.42 -7.77
CA ALA A 48 -2.12 7.27 -6.59
C ALA A 48 -2.25 8.77 -6.94
N GLY A 49 -2.54 9.10 -8.20
CA GLY A 49 -2.65 10.47 -8.69
C GLY A 49 -1.29 11.15 -8.88
N GLY A 50 -0.25 10.39 -9.24
CA GLY A 50 1.09 10.91 -9.49
C GLY A 50 1.88 11.25 -8.22
N ARG A 51 1.60 10.54 -7.13
CA ARG A 51 2.25 10.72 -5.83
C ARG A 51 3.30 9.65 -5.57
N SER A 52 4.27 9.96 -4.71
CA SER A 52 5.13 8.93 -4.14
C SER A 52 4.32 7.98 -3.24
N ALA A 53 4.86 6.80 -2.92
CA ALA A 53 4.20 5.91 -1.97
C ALA A 53 4.06 6.55 -0.59
N VAL A 54 5.06 7.32 -0.15
CA VAL A 54 5.01 8.06 1.12
C VAL A 54 3.94 9.15 1.10
N ASP A 55 3.87 9.95 0.03
CA ASP A 55 2.85 10.99 -0.12
C ASP A 55 1.45 10.40 -0.25
N ALA A 56 1.32 9.23 -0.90
CA ALA A 56 0.05 8.52 -1.02
C ALA A 56 -0.44 8.02 0.34
N LEU A 57 0.45 7.45 1.17
CA LEU A 57 0.13 7.04 2.53
C LEU A 57 -0.29 8.22 3.40
N ASP A 58 0.42 9.36 3.32
CA ASP A 58 0.08 10.59 4.07
C ASP A 58 -1.27 11.16 3.62
N ALA A 59 -1.56 11.10 2.32
CA ALA A 59 -2.85 11.48 1.76
C ALA A 59 -4.01 10.50 2.10
N GLY A 60 -3.75 9.43 2.84
CA GLY A 60 -4.75 8.44 3.25
C GLY A 60 -5.16 7.47 2.15
N VAL A 61 -4.35 7.31 1.11
CA VAL A 61 -4.59 6.30 0.07
C VAL A 61 -4.40 4.90 0.68
N ASP A 62 -5.28 3.98 0.29
CA ASP A 62 -5.26 2.61 0.78
C ASP A 62 -3.89 1.92 0.53
N PRO A 63 -3.23 1.37 1.58
CA PRO A 63 -1.91 0.77 1.45
C PRO A 63 -1.85 -0.44 0.51
N LYS A 64 -2.94 -1.20 0.37
CA LYS A 64 -3.02 -2.33 -0.56
C LYS A 64 -3.00 -1.84 -2.00
N SER A 65 -3.73 -0.78 -2.30
CA SER A 65 -3.71 -0.12 -3.62
C SER A 65 -2.30 0.38 -3.97
N ILE A 66 -1.62 1.04 -3.02
CA ILE A 66 -0.24 1.51 -3.18
C ILE A 66 0.70 0.34 -3.47
N TRP A 67 0.61 -0.74 -2.67
CA TRP A 67 1.43 -1.94 -2.86
C TRP A 67 1.24 -2.57 -4.24
N LEU A 68 -0.02 -2.77 -4.66
CA LEU A 68 -0.30 -3.34 -5.98
C LEU A 68 0.26 -2.49 -7.11
N ALA A 69 0.14 -1.16 -7.01
CA ALA A 69 0.72 -0.25 -8.00
C ALA A 69 2.26 -0.34 -8.05
N ILE A 70 2.93 -0.49 -6.89
CA ILE A 70 4.38 -0.73 -6.84
C ILE A 70 4.71 -2.07 -7.49
N CYS A 71 3.96 -3.14 -7.19
CA CYS A 71 4.18 -4.44 -7.80
C CYS A 71 4.04 -4.41 -9.33
N GLU A 72 3.08 -3.65 -9.85
CA GLU A 72 2.93 -3.47 -11.30
C GLU A 72 4.10 -2.69 -11.90
N LEU A 73 4.58 -1.65 -11.23
CA LEU A 73 5.70 -0.84 -11.72
C LEU A 73 7.06 -1.55 -11.64
N GLN A 74 7.25 -2.40 -10.63
CA GLN A 74 8.49 -3.13 -10.39
C GLN A 74 8.46 -4.57 -10.94
N ASP A 75 7.40 -4.92 -11.69
CA ASP A 75 7.19 -6.25 -12.27
C ASP A 75 7.27 -7.39 -11.23
N VAL A 76 6.78 -7.13 -10.01
CA VAL A 76 6.75 -8.14 -8.95
C VAL A 76 5.71 -9.20 -9.31
N PRO A 77 6.07 -10.49 -9.41
CA PRO A 77 5.15 -11.55 -9.80
C PRO A 77 4.07 -11.78 -8.73
N LEU A 78 2.87 -12.14 -9.17
CA LEU A 78 1.67 -12.29 -8.32
C LEU A 78 1.89 -13.20 -7.10
N ASP A 79 2.67 -14.27 -7.26
CA ASP A 79 2.98 -15.25 -6.22
C ASP A 79 3.71 -14.64 -5.00
N ARG A 80 4.41 -13.51 -5.19
CA ARG A 80 5.19 -12.82 -4.15
C ARG A 80 4.45 -11.64 -3.52
N ARG A 81 3.33 -11.20 -4.11
CA ARG A 81 2.65 -9.96 -3.69
C ARG A 81 1.96 -10.06 -2.34
N PHE A 82 1.63 -11.25 -1.85
CA PHE A 82 0.89 -11.36 -0.57
C PHE A 82 1.78 -11.77 0.60
N GLY A 83 3.09 -11.95 0.37
CA GLY A 83 3.99 -12.57 1.34
C GLY A 83 3.52 -13.96 1.76
N LYS A 84 4.29 -14.67 2.59
CA LYS A 84 3.79 -15.90 3.22
C LYS A 84 2.60 -15.54 4.11
N ASP A 85 1.40 -16.03 3.76
CA ASP A 85 0.09 -15.83 4.41
C ASP A 85 0.15 -15.11 5.78
N VAL A 86 -0.15 -13.81 5.80
CA VAL A 86 -0.54 -13.17 7.05
C VAL A 86 -1.90 -13.70 7.43
N ARG A 87 -1.89 -14.70 8.32
CA ARG A 87 -3.02 -15.12 9.14
C ARG A 87 -3.90 -13.92 9.46
N ALA A 88 -5.08 -13.87 8.85
CA ALA A 88 -6.17 -12.98 9.23
C ALA A 88 -6.54 -13.28 10.69
N LYS A 89 -5.87 -12.62 11.64
CA LYS A 89 -6.22 -12.70 13.04
C LYS A 89 -7.37 -11.74 13.27
N ARG A 90 -8.56 -12.23 12.93
CA ARG A 90 -9.88 -11.74 13.34
C ARG A 90 -9.81 -11.12 14.74
N SER A 91 -10.05 -9.81 14.82
CA SER A 91 -10.14 -9.08 16.09
C SER A 91 -11.30 -9.65 16.92
N ARG A 92 -11.05 -9.83 18.23
CA ARG A 92 -12.04 -10.24 19.23
C ARG A 92 -12.77 -9.03 19.77
#